data_AF-A0AAW7E587-F1
#
_entry.id   AF-A0AAW7E587-F1
#
_cell.length_a   1.000
_cell.length_b   1.000
_cell.length_c   1.000
_cell.angle_alpha   90.00
_cell.angle_beta   90.00
_cell.angle_gamma   90.00
#
_symmetry.space_group_name_H-M   'P 1'
#
loop_
_entity.id
_entity.type
_entity.pdbx_description
1 polymer ?
#
loop_
_entity_poly.entity_id
_entity_poly.type
_entity_poly.pdbx_seq_one_letter_code
_entity_poly.pdbx_strand_id
1 'polypeptide(L)'
;MQNPYIFIDADGTQSSWLYLIVEKSTQVFYASQCAGLENQIRSTEGYLIPLIGLTFDTDVLLDEYSHQLRQIFHQGQSCRSATKLNTQQLLQLQSCIENITIWFTNNEPEDDQRQHLCLDMSRQEEITEAWVPVISPYGKAILIWKNCD
;
A
#
# COMPACT_ATOMS: atom_id res chain seq x y z
N MET A 1 26.99 0.35 -12.75
CA MET A 1 26.04 -0.77 -12.66
C MET A 1 24.64 -0.16 -12.57
N GLN A 2 23.65 -0.74 -13.25
CA GLN A 2 22.27 -0.27 -13.19
C GLN A 2 21.58 -0.97 -12.01
N ASN A 3 20.96 -0.19 -11.12
CA ASN A 3 20.21 -0.74 -9.99
C ASN A 3 18.94 -1.43 -10.52
N PRO A 4 18.54 -2.60 -9.97
CA PRO A 4 17.28 -3.24 -10.33
C PRO A 4 16.09 -2.31 -10.13
N TYR A 5 15.24 -2.19 -11.15
CA TYR A 5 14.00 -1.43 -11.16
C TYR A 5 12.85 -2.36 -11.52
N ILE A 6 12.08 -2.77 -10.52
CA ILE A 6 11.04 -3.79 -10.62
C ILE A 6 9.69 -3.10 -10.72
N PHE A 7 9.11 -3.10 -11.92
CA PHE A 7 7.76 -2.59 -12.13
C PHE A 7 6.73 -3.67 -11.77
N ILE A 8 5.89 -3.38 -10.79
CA ILE A 8 4.86 -4.28 -10.29
C ILE A 8 3.67 -4.24 -11.23
N ASP A 9 3.19 -5.42 -11.63
CA ASP A 9 2.04 -5.59 -12.53
C ASP A 9 2.21 -4.82 -13.86
N ALA A 10 3.37 -4.97 -14.50
CA ALA A 10 3.75 -4.20 -15.68
C ALA A 10 2.82 -4.34 -16.90
N ASP A 11 2.07 -5.44 -16.97
CA ASP A 11 1.06 -5.66 -18.02
C ASP A 11 -0.39 -5.40 -17.53
N GLY A 12 -0.57 -5.06 -16.25
CA GLY A 12 -1.87 -4.79 -15.63
C GLY A 12 -2.79 -6.02 -15.51
N THR A 13 -2.28 -7.23 -15.75
CA THR A 13 -3.12 -8.43 -15.88
C THR A 13 -3.39 -9.14 -14.55
N GLN A 14 -2.66 -8.82 -13.47
CA GLN A 14 -2.92 -9.43 -12.17
C GLN A 14 -4.31 -9.04 -11.66
N SER A 15 -5.10 -9.99 -11.16
CA SER A 15 -6.49 -9.74 -10.78
C SER A 15 -6.60 -8.76 -9.61
N SER A 16 -5.87 -9.04 -8.53
CA SER A 16 -5.79 -8.23 -7.32
C SER A 16 -4.50 -8.51 -6.56
N TRP A 17 -3.94 -7.47 -5.97
CA TRP A 17 -2.77 -7.55 -5.12
C TRP A 17 -2.73 -6.35 -4.17
N LEU A 18 -2.13 -6.59 -3.01
CA LEU A 18 -1.83 -5.57 -2.00
C LEU A 18 -0.45 -5.90 -1.45
N TYR A 19 0.48 -4.95 -1.59
CA TYR A 19 1.86 -5.12 -1.18
C TYR A 19 2.30 -3.93 -0.31
N LEU A 20 3.30 -4.20 0.52
CA LEU A 20 3.99 -3.18 1.28
C LEU A 20 5.44 -3.13 0.81
N ILE A 21 5.90 -1.95 0.40
CA ILE A 21 7.33 -1.73 0.12
C ILE A 21 7.94 -1.05 1.34
N VAL A 22 8.75 -1.77 2.11
CA VAL A 22 9.44 -1.22 3.27
C VAL A 22 10.71 -0.52 2.83
N GLU A 23 10.83 0.76 3.16
CA GLU A 23 11.92 1.62 2.73
C GLU A 23 13.23 1.26 3.45
N LYS A 24 14.22 0.80 2.68
CA LYS A 24 15.57 0.45 3.15
C LYS A 24 16.58 0.61 2.03
N SER A 25 17.85 0.79 2.39
CA SER A 25 18.94 0.81 1.41
C SER A 25 19.26 -0.62 0.93
N THR A 26 18.60 -1.05 -0.14
CA THR A 26 18.74 -2.38 -0.77
C THR A 26 19.34 -2.31 -2.17
N GLN A 27 19.43 -1.11 -2.76
CA GLN A 27 19.71 -0.84 -4.17
C GLN A 27 18.66 -1.44 -5.13
N VAL A 28 17.51 -1.88 -4.63
CA VAL A 28 16.38 -2.40 -5.41
C VAL A 28 15.22 -1.43 -5.32
N PHE A 29 14.74 -0.96 -6.48
CA PHE A 29 13.62 -0.03 -6.58
C PHE A 29 12.39 -0.77 -7.06
N TYR A 30 11.27 -0.60 -6.35
CA TYR A 30 9.96 -1.09 -6.77
C TYR A 30 9.13 0.09 -7.29
N ALA A 31 8.45 -0.11 -8.41
CA ALA A 31 7.61 0.91 -9.02
C ALA A 31 6.22 0.36 -9.31
N SER A 32 5.22 1.23 -9.23
CA SER A 32 3.84 0.92 -9.62
C SER A 32 3.16 2.15 -10.22
N GLN A 33 2.12 1.90 -10.99
CA GLN A 33 1.18 2.93 -11.40
C GLN A 33 0.24 3.28 -10.23
N CYS A 34 -0.12 4.55 -10.13
CA CYS A 34 -0.95 5.09 -9.07
C CYS A 34 -1.71 6.34 -9.56
N ALA A 35 -2.44 6.98 -8.64
CA ALA A 35 -3.13 8.26 -8.89
C ALA A 35 -4.30 8.18 -9.89
N GLY A 36 -4.92 7.00 -10.04
CA GLY A 36 -6.13 6.81 -10.84
C GLY A 36 -5.94 7.28 -12.28
N LEU A 37 -6.76 8.24 -12.72
CA LEU A 37 -6.74 8.75 -14.10
C LEU A 37 -5.46 9.50 -14.50
N GLU A 38 -4.61 9.86 -13.55
CA GLU A 38 -3.34 10.54 -13.85
C GLU A 38 -2.22 9.56 -14.22
N ASN A 39 -2.41 8.26 -13.97
CA ASN A 39 -1.48 7.21 -14.35
C ASN A 39 -0.02 7.52 -13.94
N GLN A 40 0.15 8.07 -12.74
CA GLN A 40 1.47 8.43 -12.25
C GLN A 40 2.27 7.16 -11.98
N ILE A 41 3.54 7.14 -12.39
CA ILE A 41 4.49 6.10 -12.01
C ILE A 41 5.30 6.62 -10.83
N ARG A 42 5.27 5.88 -9.72
CA ARG A 42 6.08 6.19 -8.54
C ARG A 42 6.93 4.99 -8.16
N SER A 43 8.04 5.26 -7.50
CA SER A 43 8.99 4.21 -7.10
C SER A 43 9.66 4.55 -5.77
N THR A 44 9.99 3.51 -4.99
CA THR A 44 10.79 3.65 -3.77
C THR A 44 11.79 2.49 -3.64
N GLU A 45 12.89 2.73 -2.92
CA GLU A 45 13.93 1.73 -2.65
C GLU A 45 13.55 0.91 -1.42
N GLY A 46 13.72 -0.41 -1.48
CA GLY A 46 13.40 -1.23 -0.32
C GLY A 46 13.28 -2.71 -0.60
N TYR A 47 12.46 -3.38 0.20
CA TYR A 47 12.04 -4.75 -0.01
C TYR A 47 10.51 -4.86 0.08
N LEU A 48 9.95 -5.84 -0.62
CA LEU A 48 8.51 -6.01 -0.77
C LEU A 48 7.98 -7.11 0.16
N ILE A 49 6.91 -6.81 0.89
CA ILE A 49 6.15 -7.77 1.69
C ILE A 49 4.79 -8.00 1.02
N PRO A 50 4.50 -9.23 0.56
CA PRO A 50 3.18 -9.58 0.09
C PRO A 50 2.17 -9.58 1.24
N LEU A 51 1.06 -8.86 1.09
CA LEU A 51 -0.03 -8.87 2.08
C LEU A 51 -1.16 -9.85 1.72
N ILE A 52 -0.96 -10.65 0.66
CA ILE A 52 -1.92 -11.65 0.17
C ILE A 52 -2.03 -12.78 1.19
N GLY A 53 -3.27 -13.11 1.58
CA GLY A 53 -3.55 -14.24 2.48
C GLY A 53 -3.37 -13.93 3.98
N LEU A 54 -3.06 -12.68 4.33
CA LEU A 54 -3.24 -12.24 5.71
C LEU A 54 -4.74 -12.20 5.97
N THR A 55 -5.20 -12.94 6.99
CA THR A 55 -6.41 -12.52 7.66
C THR A 55 -6.08 -11.15 8.24
N PHE A 56 -6.57 -10.10 7.59
CA PHE A 56 -6.81 -8.83 8.26
C PHE A 56 -7.54 -9.17 9.57
N ASP A 57 -7.52 -8.31 10.60
CA ASP A 57 -8.36 -8.55 11.79
C ASP A 57 -9.88 -8.39 11.49
N THR A 58 -10.23 -8.53 10.22
CA THR A 58 -11.52 -8.50 9.58
C THR A 58 -11.59 -9.72 8.64
N ASP A 59 -12.68 -10.49 8.65
CA ASP A 59 -12.91 -11.64 7.74
C ASP A 59 -13.11 -11.25 6.25
N VAL A 60 -12.48 -10.16 5.81
CA VAL A 60 -12.69 -9.50 4.50
C VAL A 60 -11.69 -10.03 3.48
N LEU A 61 -12.18 -10.35 2.28
CA LEU A 61 -11.32 -10.80 1.18
C LEU A 61 -10.47 -9.66 0.62
N LEU A 62 -9.32 -9.97 0.04
CA LEU A 62 -8.40 -8.99 -0.57
C LEU A 62 -9.10 -8.08 -1.59
N ASP A 63 -10.01 -8.63 -2.40
CA ASP A 63 -10.77 -7.88 -3.41
C ASP A 63 -11.71 -6.85 -2.76
N GLU A 64 -12.42 -7.27 -1.70
CA GLU A 64 -13.32 -6.41 -0.94
C GLU A 64 -12.54 -5.30 -0.23
N TYR A 65 -11.39 -5.65 0.34
CA TYR A 65 -10.53 -4.69 1.03
C TYR A 65 -9.92 -3.68 0.05
N SER A 66 -9.42 -4.14 -1.10
CA SER A 66 -8.92 -3.26 -2.17
C SER A 66 -10.02 -2.36 -2.72
N HIS A 67 -11.25 -2.88 -2.82
CA HIS A 67 -12.41 -2.08 -3.18
C HIS A 67 -12.71 -1.00 -2.13
N GLN A 68 -12.66 -1.31 -0.83
CA GLN A 68 -12.83 -0.31 0.24
C GLN A 68 -11.79 0.81 0.15
N LEU A 69 -10.51 0.45 -0.05
CA LEU A 69 -9.44 1.44 -0.26
C LEU A 69 -9.74 2.33 -1.45
N ARG A 70 -10.09 1.76 -2.61
CA ARG A 70 -10.47 2.53 -3.82
C ARG A 70 -11.65 3.48 -3.57
N GLN A 71 -12.68 3.02 -2.86
CA GLN A 71 -13.86 3.84 -2.57
C GLN A 71 -13.53 5.09 -1.75
N ILE A 72 -12.51 5.05 -0.89
CA ILE A 72 -12.05 6.23 -0.16
C ILE A 72 -11.54 7.31 -1.12
N PHE A 73 -10.84 6.93 -2.20
CA PHE A 73 -10.33 7.87 -3.20
C PHE A 73 -11.39 8.29 -4.23
N HIS A 74 -12.30 7.39 -4.61
CA HIS A 74 -13.24 7.63 -5.72
C HIS A 74 -14.62 8.13 -5.31
N GLN A 75 -15.05 7.96 -4.06
CA GLN A 75 -16.37 8.38 -3.58
C GLN A 75 -17.53 7.83 -4.43
N GLY A 76 -17.45 6.56 -4.86
CA GLY A 76 -18.49 5.90 -5.68
C GLY A 76 -18.31 6.06 -7.20
N GLN A 77 -17.26 6.76 -7.66
CA GLN A 77 -16.87 6.77 -9.07
C GLN A 77 -16.00 5.54 -9.41
N SER A 78 -15.90 5.20 -10.70
CA SER A 78 -15.07 4.06 -11.13
C SER A 78 -13.56 4.34 -11.06
N CYS A 79 -13.16 5.58 -11.34
CA CYS A 79 -11.77 6.06 -11.29
C CYS A 79 -11.79 7.60 -11.26
N ARG A 80 -10.83 8.24 -10.57
CA ARG A 80 -10.78 9.70 -10.40
C ARG A 80 -9.34 10.20 -10.49
N SER A 81 -9.14 11.46 -10.90
CA SER A 81 -7.84 12.13 -10.78
C SER A 81 -7.42 12.27 -9.32
N ALA A 82 -6.11 12.40 -9.07
CA ALA A 82 -5.59 12.56 -7.72
C ALA A 82 -6.03 13.89 -7.13
N THR A 83 -7.05 13.84 -6.29
CA THR A 83 -7.46 14.97 -5.47
C THR A 83 -7.05 14.73 -4.04
N LYS A 84 -6.60 15.79 -3.37
CA LYS A 84 -6.30 15.76 -1.94
C LYS A 84 -7.51 15.24 -1.17
N LEU A 85 -7.29 14.22 -0.35
CA LEU A 85 -8.33 13.66 0.51
C LEU A 85 -8.80 14.70 1.52
N ASN A 86 -10.11 14.77 1.73
CA ASN A 86 -10.68 15.56 2.81
C ASN A 86 -10.48 14.86 4.17
N THR A 87 -10.76 15.56 5.27
CA THR A 87 -10.58 15.04 6.63
C THR A 87 -11.32 13.73 6.88
N GLN A 88 -12.55 13.58 6.37
CA GLN A 88 -13.33 12.35 6.55
C GLN A 88 -12.69 11.18 5.80
N GLN A 89 -12.22 11.41 4.56
CA GLN A 89 -11.52 10.39 3.77
C GLN A 89 -10.20 9.98 4.42
N LEU A 90 -9.46 10.93 4.99
CA LEU A 90 -8.22 10.61 5.73
C LEU A 90 -8.49 9.76 6.97
N LEU A 91 -9.54 10.05 7.73
CA LEU A 91 -9.93 9.24 8.89
C LEU A 91 -10.36 7.83 8.47
N GLN A 92 -11.10 7.71 7.36
CA GLN A 92 -11.47 6.41 6.79
C GLN A 92 -10.22 5.63 6.33
N LEU A 93 -9.30 6.30 5.64
CA LEU A 93 -8.04 5.70 5.19
C LEU A 93 -7.20 5.22 6.37
N GLN A 94 -7.06 6.04 7.41
CA GLN A 94 -6.36 5.69 8.64
C GLN A 94 -6.98 4.44 9.28
N SER A 95 -8.31 4.44 9.47
CA SER A 95 -9.01 3.31 10.07
C SER A 95 -8.88 2.03 9.23
N CYS A 96 -8.91 2.13 7.90
CA CYS A 96 -8.63 0.99 7.03
C CYS A 96 -7.21 0.46 7.28
N ILE A 97 -6.19 1.32 7.17
CA ILE A 97 -4.78 0.92 7.31
C ILE A 97 -4.48 0.29 8.67
N GLU A 98 -5.08 0.81 9.74
CA GLU A 98 -4.95 0.26 11.09
C GLU A 98 -5.49 -1.18 11.21
N ASN A 99 -6.40 -1.62 10.32
CA ASN A 99 -6.85 -3.02 10.30
C ASN A 99 -5.88 -3.97 9.56
N ILE A 100 -4.84 -3.44 8.89
CA ILE A 100 -3.81 -4.24 8.25
C ILE A 100 -2.77 -4.60 9.30
N THR A 101 -2.61 -5.90 9.56
CA THR A 101 -1.53 -6.43 10.38
C THR A 101 -0.48 -7.08 9.50
N ILE A 102 0.79 -7.02 9.92
CA ILE A 102 1.88 -7.81 9.33
C ILE A 102 2.56 -8.62 10.42
N TRP A 103 3.15 -9.76 10.04
CA TRP A 103 4.03 -10.49 10.93
C TRP A 103 5.34 -9.73 11.09
N PHE A 104 5.59 -9.28 12.31
CA PHE A 104 6.90 -8.85 12.74
C PHE A 104 7.65 -10.07 13.27
N THR A 105 8.60 -10.54 12.49
CA THR A 105 9.44 -11.69 12.83
C THR A 105 10.87 -11.22 13.06
N ASN A 106 11.56 -11.91 13.96
CA ASN A 106 12.99 -11.75 14.17
C ASN A 106 13.68 -13.11 13.96
N ASN A 107 14.98 -13.21 14.27
CA ASN A 107 15.69 -14.49 14.14
C ASN A 107 15.34 -15.51 15.25
N GLU A 108 14.44 -15.15 16.17
CA GLU A 108 13.98 -15.94 17.32
C GLU A 108 12.46 -16.20 17.20
N PRO A 109 12.03 -17.35 16.66
CA PRO A 109 10.63 -17.60 16.28
C PRO A 109 9.59 -17.47 17.39
N GLU A 110 10.00 -17.49 18.66
CA GLU A 110 9.11 -17.36 19.83
C GLU A 110 8.54 -15.93 20.00
N ASP A 111 9.12 -14.94 19.31
CA ASP A 111 8.73 -13.53 19.39
C ASP A 111 7.85 -13.05 18.21
N ASP A 112 7.48 -13.95 17.30
CA ASP A 112 6.66 -13.62 16.14
C ASP A 112 5.30 -13.06 16.56
N GLN A 113 5.01 -11.83 16.16
CA GLN A 113 3.77 -11.14 16.54
C GLN A 113 3.17 -10.37 15.36
N ARG A 114 1.85 -10.34 15.30
CA ARG A 114 1.11 -9.45 14.39
C ARG A 114 1.16 -8.03 14.92
N GLN A 115 1.54 -7.09 14.07
CA GLN A 115 1.52 -5.67 14.40
C GLN A 115 0.83 -4.87 13.29
N HIS A 116 0.08 -3.85 13.70
CA HIS A 116 -0.71 -3.01 12.81
C HIS A 116 0.17 -2.05 12.01
N LEU A 117 -0.28 -1.71 10.81
CA LEU A 117 0.23 -0.58 10.06
C LEU A 117 -0.41 0.72 10.56
N CYS A 118 0.32 1.83 10.45
CA CYS A 118 -0.19 3.16 10.76
C CYS A 118 -0.05 4.06 9.54
N LEU A 119 -1.01 4.96 9.29
CA LEU A 119 -0.87 5.96 8.24
C LEU A 119 0.27 6.94 8.58
N ASP A 120 1.18 7.19 7.63
CA ASP A 120 2.28 8.15 7.85
C ASP A 120 1.82 9.57 7.52
N MET A 121 1.27 10.23 8.53
CA MET A 121 0.76 11.61 8.42
C MET A 121 1.86 12.64 8.11
N SER A 122 3.14 12.32 8.30
CA SER A 122 4.24 13.23 7.94
C SER A 122 4.42 13.37 6.43
N ARG A 123 3.88 12.42 5.65
CA ARG A 123 3.95 12.36 4.18
C ARG A 123 2.56 12.47 3.54
N GLN A 124 1.64 13.19 4.17
CA GLN A 124 0.25 13.30 3.70
C GLN A 124 0.14 13.80 2.24
N GLU A 125 1.04 14.69 1.80
CA GLU A 125 1.04 15.21 0.42
C GLU A 125 1.42 14.15 -0.63
N GLU A 126 2.03 13.04 -0.22
CA GLU A 126 2.34 11.91 -1.10
C GLU A 126 1.16 10.94 -1.26
N ILE A 127 0.10 11.06 -0.45
CA ILE A 127 -1.04 10.13 -0.50
C ILE A 127 -1.78 10.29 -1.82
N THR A 128 -1.82 9.22 -2.60
CA THR A 128 -2.72 9.06 -3.76
C THR A 128 -3.33 7.67 -3.75
N GLU A 129 -4.30 7.44 -4.63
CA GLU A 129 -4.75 6.08 -4.89
C GLU A 129 -3.55 5.20 -5.28
N ALA A 130 -3.51 3.97 -4.78
CA ALA A 130 -2.47 2.97 -5.03
C ALA A 130 -1.06 3.38 -4.61
N TRP A 131 -0.93 4.45 -3.81
CA TRP A 131 0.35 4.89 -3.23
C TRP A 131 0.11 5.60 -1.90
N VAL A 132 0.20 4.84 -0.80
CA VAL A 132 -0.07 5.38 0.55
C VAL A 132 1.12 5.18 1.47
N PRO A 133 1.77 6.27 1.92
CA PRO A 133 2.78 6.21 2.96
C PRO A 133 2.23 5.65 4.28
N VAL A 134 2.92 4.65 4.83
CA VAL A 134 2.58 4.03 6.12
C VAL A 134 3.83 3.83 6.97
N ILE A 135 3.63 3.62 8.26
CA ILE A 135 4.62 3.16 9.21
C ILE A 135 4.31 1.69 9.51
N SER A 136 5.32 0.86 9.33
CA SER A 136 5.31 -0.56 9.67
C SER A 136 6.27 -0.85 10.83
N PRO A 137 6.18 -2.03 11.46
CA PRO A 137 7.17 -2.52 12.42
C PRO A 137 8.63 -2.46 11.92
N TYR A 138 8.84 -2.59 10.61
CA TYR A 138 10.17 -2.56 10.00
C TYR A 138 10.65 -1.14 9.61
N GLY A 139 9.80 -0.12 9.80
CA GLY A 139 10.05 1.28 9.50
C GLY A 139 9.05 1.88 8.51
N LYS A 140 9.45 2.99 7.88
CA LYS A 140 8.67 3.66 6.83
C LYS A 140 8.44 2.72 5.64
N ALA A 141 7.25 2.79 5.08
CA ALA A 141 6.86 1.95 3.96
C ALA A 141 5.83 2.66 3.09
N ILE A 142 5.56 2.08 1.91
CA ILE A 142 4.47 2.48 1.02
C ILE A 142 3.56 1.27 0.82
N LEU A 143 2.27 1.44 1.16
CA LEU A 143 1.21 0.51 0.82
C LEU A 143 0.77 0.76 -0.63
N ILE A 144 0.78 -0.29 -1.44
CA ILE A 144 0.42 -0.25 -2.86
C ILE A 144 -0.57 -1.36 -3.18
N TRP A 145 -1.47 -1.09 -4.13
CA TRP A 145 -2.44 -2.05 -4.65
C TRP A 145 -2.70 -1.73 -6.13
N LYS A 146 -3.46 -2.61 -6.80
CA LYS A 146 -3.81 -2.40 -8.21
C LYS A 146 -4.54 -1.07 -8.41
N ASN A 147 -4.02 -0.21 -9.30
CA ASN A 147 -4.67 1.04 -9.72
C ASN A 147 -6.02 0.76 -10.43
N CYS A 148 -6.88 1.76 -10.58
CA CYS A 148 -8.22 1.60 -11.15
C CYS A 148 -8.33 1.54 -12.67
N ASP A 149 -7.24 1.72 -13.40
CA ASP A 149 -7.24 1.76 -14.87
C ASP A 149 -7.24 0.37 -15.53
#